data_AF-A0A5C5UHD1-F1
#
_entry.id   AF-A0A5C5UHD1-F1
#
_cell.length_a   1.000
_cell.length_b   1.000
_cell.length_c   1.000
_cell.angle_alpha   90.00
_cell.angle_beta   90.00
_cell.angle_gamma   90.00
#
_symmetry.space_group_name_H-M   'P 1'
#
loop_
_entity.id
_entity.type
_entity.pdbx_description
1 polymer ?
#
loop_
_entity_poly.entity_id
_entity_poly.type
_entity_poly.pdbx_seq_one_letter_code
_entity_poly.pdbx_strand_id
1 'polypeptide(L)'
;MTNVLFILSSADPQTLAEPHPLFSDAGWDITIATPNATPPTLDLGFAGKPKRTRDQNRAYLATISEALAHPAALEDCNEEEFNLVFYPGGPGRAEDLAFDKVFGALLTRRIEAGRPTALLAAKHGVVPLRPQVLVDRNVYTGRNPASAGALAHRLITDLSRKTPPVKIFEPLPLQHGAPLPSRIAKAAMEEDLGGQEHLPNERVFRLYQTWSQGGVGLIITGNVMVDPRALTNPAAMILDRHAPLEPFRQWAAAARSGGAQVWMQISHPGRQIARGMPGIKIAPSAVPMNMGAHSKRFEIPREMTRAEIEDVIERFVTTATRAAEAGFDGVQIHAAHGYLVSQFLSPLTNLRTDEWGGDLQGRSKVLREVVARIRAAVPADFAVGVKLNSADFQRGGFDVADAAAVVQMLGTLGVDLVEVSGGSYESPAMQGQTRDQRTLDREAYFLRFAKEINEVAPMPLMVTGGITRRHTAERVLEAGIDVVGIGTALSVMPDLPNRWRIAEAMAPQMPEPRFKDKAINSLAKLVQVKYNLHRIADGKRPQPRISAVRALLIDQVHEQRNLRQYRRWLETRMH
;
A
#
# COMPACT_ATOMS: atom_id res chain seq x y z
N MET A 1 -22.67 -23.66 -11.04
CA MET A 1 -23.21 -22.31 -11.26
C MET A 1 -23.37 -21.68 -9.89
N THR A 2 -23.15 -20.37 -9.75
CA THR A 2 -23.29 -19.69 -8.45
C THR A 2 -24.77 -19.38 -8.22
N ASN A 3 -25.32 -19.72 -7.06
CA ASN A 3 -26.75 -19.56 -6.77
C ASN A 3 -27.01 -18.67 -5.52
N VAL A 4 -28.12 -17.94 -5.56
CA VAL A 4 -28.55 -17.03 -4.50
C VAL A 4 -30.03 -17.24 -4.17
N LEU A 5 -30.31 -17.35 -2.87
CA LEU A 5 -31.67 -17.34 -2.32
C LEU A 5 -32.03 -15.93 -1.88
N PHE A 6 -32.96 -15.30 -2.57
CA PHE A 6 -33.61 -14.06 -2.15
C PHE A 6 -34.79 -14.37 -1.24
N ILE A 7 -34.73 -13.90 0.01
CA ILE A 7 -35.84 -14.05 0.97
C ILE A 7 -36.59 -12.72 1.02
N LEU A 8 -37.86 -12.71 0.63
CA LEU A 8 -38.68 -11.50 0.59
C LEU A 8 -39.74 -11.52 1.69
N SER A 9 -40.08 -10.32 2.16
CA SER A 9 -41.33 -10.10 2.88
C SER A 9 -42.47 -10.07 1.86
N SER A 10 -43.63 -10.62 2.22
CA SER A 10 -44.83 -10.59 1.38
C SER A 10 -45.40 -9.18 1.19
N ALA A 11 -44.87 -8.18 1.91
CA ALA A 11 -45.32 -6.81 1.88
C ALA A 11 -44.52 -5.87 0.95
N ASP A 12 -43.33 -6.24 0.46
CA ASP A 12 -42.54 -5.30 -0.37
C ASP A 12 -41.48 -5.94 -1.30
N PRO A 13 -41.77 -6.06 -2.62
CA PRO A 13 -40.80 -6.49 -3.62
C PRO A 13 -39.93 -5.35 -4.17
N GLN A 14 -40.14 -4.08 -3.80
CA GLN A 14 -39.42 -2.94 -4.40
C GLN A 14 -37.91 -2.97 -4.11
N THR A 15 -37.52 -3.57 -2.99
CA THR A 15 -36.12 -3.72 -2.59
C THR A 15 -35.35 -4.71 -3.45
N LEU A 16 -36.05 -5.48 -4.29
CA LEU A 16 -35.49 -6.42 -5.26
C LEU A 16 -35.04 -5.74 -6.57
N ALA A 17 -35.67 -4.61 -6.93
CA ALA A 17 -35.52 -3.98 -8.25
C ALA A 17 -34.10 -3.47 -8.56
N GLU A 18 -33.28 -3.23 -7.54
CA GLU A 18 -31.87 -2.84 -7.69
C GLU A 18 -30.88 -4.02 -7.56
N PRO A 19 -30.98 -4.92 -6.56
CA PRO A 19 -30.03 -6.02 -6.41
C PRO A 19 -30.25 -7.17 -7.41
N HIS A 20 -31.49 -7.57 -7.70
CA HIS A 20 -31.77 -8.71 -8.60
C HIS A 20 -31.18 -8.59 -10.01
N PRO A 21 -31.26 -7.44 -10.73
CA PRO A 21 -30.62 -7.34 -12.04
C PRO A 21 -29.11 -7.55 -11.97
N LEU A 22 -28.46 -7.11 -10.89
CA LEU A 22 -27.02 -7.28 -10.74
C LEU A 22 -26.62 -8.77 -10.64
N PHE A 23 -27.36 -9.57 -9.88
CA PHE A 23 -27.08 -11.02 -9.77
C PHE A 23 -27.44 -11.75 -11.07
N SER A 24 -28.53 -11.35 -11.72
CA SER A 24 -28.95 -11.91 -13.02
C SER A 24 -27.92 -11.63 -14.11
N ASP A 25 -27.44 -10.39 -14.20
CA ASP A 25 -26.39 -9.96 -15.13
C ASP A 25 -25.03 -10.64 -14.84
N ALA A 26 -24.79 -11.03 -13.58
CA ALA A 26 -23.62 -11.82 -13.19
C ALA A 26 -23.74 -13.31 -13.53
N GLY A 27 -24.86 -13.76 -14.09
CA GLY A 27 -25.12 -15.16 -14.46
C GLY A 27 -25.36 -16.07 -13.26
N TRP A 28 -25.83 -15.52 -12.14
CA TRP A 28 -26.18 -16.31 -10.96
C TRP A 28 -27.58 -16.90 -11.12
N ASP A 29 -27.76 -18.10 -10.61
CA ASP A 29 -29.08 -18.74 -10.50
C ASP A 29 -29.82 -18.16 -9.29
N ILE A 30 -31.02 -17.62 -9.50
CA ILE A 30 -31.75 -16.84 -8.49
C ILE A 30 -33.02 -17.58 -8.11
N THR A 31 -33.16 -17.89 -6.82
CA THR A 31 -34.42 -18.37 -6.23
C THR A 31 -35.02 -17.27 -5.38
N ILE A 32 -36.30 -16.97 -5.59
CA ILE A 32 -37.07 -16.04 -4.74
C ILE A 32 -37.96 -16.88 -3.83
N ALA A 33 -37.87 -16.67 -2.53
CA ALA A 33 -38.68 -17.35 -1.53
C ALA A 33 -39.38 -16.36 -0.60
N THR A 34 -40.59 -16.72 -0.17
CA THR A 34 -41.40 -16.00 0.82
C THR A 34 -41.97 -16.99 1.83
N PRO A 35 -42.32 -16.56 3.05
CA PRO A 35 -43.04 -17.41 4.00
C PRO A 35 -44.35 -17.94 3.38
N ASN A 36 -44.57 -19.24 3.48
CA ASN A 36 -45.73 -19.95 2.92
C ASN A 36 -45.94 -19.76 1.40
N ALA A 37 -44.89 -19.45 0.64
CA ALA A 37 -44.98 -19.12 -0.79
C ALA A 37 -45.97 -17.99 -1.13
N THR A 38 -46.17 -17.05 -0.19
CA THR A 38 -47.10 -15.94 -0.37
C THR A 38 -46.56 -14.95 -1.41
N PRO A 39 -47.28 -14.67 -2.52
CA PRO A 39 -46.84 -13.68 -3.49
C PRO A 39 -46.71 -12.29 -2.85
N PRO A 40 -45.62 -11.56 -3.08
CA PRO A 40 -45.44 -10.23 -2.50
C PRO A 40 -46.38 -9.21 -3.13
N THR A 41 -46.92 -8.32 -2.31
CA THR A 41 -47.82 -7.26 -2.77
C THR A 41 -47.03 -6.19 -3.53
N LEU A 42 -47.34 -6.02 -4.81
CA LEU A 42 -46.76 -4.97 -5.65
C LEU A 42 -47.42 -3.62 -5.33
N ASP A 43 -47.17 -3.04 -4.16
CA ASP A 43 -47.47 -1.63 -3.95
C ASP A 43 -46.42 -0.81 -4.72
N LEU A 44 -46.86 0.00 -5.69
CA LEU A 44 -46.01 0.70 -6.65
C LEU A 44 -45.64 2.12 -6.19
N GLY A 45 -45.72 2.38 -4.89
CA GLY A 45 -45.32 3.62 -4.24
C GLY A 45 -43.81 3.78 -4.10
N PHE A 46 -43.09 4.09 -5.18
CA PHE A 46 -41.67 4.50 -5.10
C PHE A 46 -41.52 5.94 -4.55
N ALA A 47 -42.03 6.21 -3.37
CA ALA A 47 -41.98 7.57 -2.80
C ALA A 47 -40.51 8.00 -2.56
N GLY A 48 -40.11 9.13 -3.16
CA GLY A 48 -38.79 9.74 -2.96
C GLY A 48 -37.72 9.44 -4.03
N LYS A 49 -37.98 8.59 -5.05
CA LYS A 49 -37.04 8.36 -6.17
C LYS A 49 -37.42 9.17 -7.44
N PRO A 50 -36.43 9.61 -8.27
CA PRO A 50 -36.71 10.30 -9.53
C PRO A 50 -37.62 9.48 -10.45
N LYS A 51 -38.56 10.12 -11.17
CA LYS A 51 -39.53 9.45 -12.08
C LYS A 51 -38.88 8.40 -12.98
N ARG A 52 -37.77 8.75 -13.63
CA ARG A 52 -37.01 7.85 -14.50
C ARG A 52 -36.59 6.53 -13.81
N THR A 53 -36.07 6.61 -12.59
CA THR A 53 -35.66 5.42 -11.81
C THR A 53 -36.86 4.56 -11.43
N ARG A 54 -38.01 5.18 -11.13
CA ARG A 54 -39.25 4.46 -10.81
C ARG A 54 -39.77 3.69 -12.01
N ASP A 55 -39.75 4.31 -13.19
CA ASP A 55 -40.20 3.71 -14.43
C ASP A 55 -39.27 2.54 -14.84
N GLN A 56 -37.95 2.70 -14.65
CA GLN A 56 -36.97 1.64 -14.87
C GLN A 56 -37.17 0.45 -13.92
N ASN A 57 -37.31 0.70 -12.61
CA ASN A 57 -37.52 -0.36 -11.63
C ASN A 57 -38.84 -1.10 -11.87
N ARG A 58 -39.90 -0.38 -12.26
CA ARG A 58 -41.19 -0.99 -12.62
C ARG A 58 -41.08 -1.87 -13.86
N ALA A 59 -40.41 -1.38 -14.90
CA ALA A 59 -40.19 -2.15 -16.13
C ALA A 59 -39.42 -3.44 -15.84
N TYR A 60 -38.41 -3.38 -14.96
CA TYR A 60 -37.66 -4.57 -14.56
C TYR A 60 -38.46 -5.54 -13.69
N LEU A 61 -39.20 -5.07 -12.69
CA LEU A 61 -40.05 -5.97 -11.88
C LEU A 61 -41.09 -6.70 -12.75
N ALA A 62 -41.57 -6.08 -13.83
CA ALA A 62 -42.45 -6.74 -14.78
C ALA A 62 -41.77 -7.90 -15.52
N THR A 63 -40.46 -7.82 -15.80
CA THR A 63 -39.71 -8.92 -16.46
C THR A 63 -39.53 -10.14 -15.57
N ILE A 64 -39.67 -10.00 -14.25
CA ILE A 64 -39.58 -11.10 -13.27
C ILE A 64 -40.92 -11.39 -12.59
N SER A 65 -42.03 -10.92 -13.16
CA SER A 65 -43.37 -10.99 -12.57
C SER A 65 -43.85 -12.43 -12.34
N GLU A 66 -43.48 -13.38 -13.20
CA GLU A 66 -43.80 -14.79 -13.03
C GLU A 66 -43.13 -15.40 -11.78
N ALA A 67 -41.84 -15.10 -11.57
CA ALA A 67 -41.10 -15.52 -10.38
C ALA A 67 -41.64 -14.88 -9.09
N LEU A 68 -42.17 -13.65 -9.18
CA LEU A 68 -42.85 -13.00 -8.06
C LEU A 68 -44.27 -13.55 -7.82
N ALA A 69 -44.97 -14.00 -8.86
CA ALA A 69 -46.30 -14.60 -8.73
C ALA A 69 -46.24 -16.01 -8.13
N HIS A 70 -45.11 -16.70 -8.31
CA HIS A 70 -44.89 -18.08 -7.86
C HIS A 70 -43.55 -18.21 -7.09
N PRO A 71 -43.40 -17.53 -5.93
CA PRO A 71 -42.18 -17.67 -5.13
C PRO A 71 -42.11 -19.08 -4.51
N ALA A 72 -40.90 -19.55 -4.22
CA ALA A 72 -40.71 -20.76 -3.44
C ALA A 72 -41.22 -20.57 -2.00
N ALA A 73 -41.71 -21.65 -1.40
CA ALA A 73 -41.96 -21.70 0.03
C ALA A 73 -40.62 -21.67 0.76
N LEU A 74 -40.43 -20.70 1.66
CA LEU A 74 -39.19 -20.57 2.43
C LEU A 74 -38.90 -21.83 3.26
N GLU A 75 -39.95 -22.54 3.66
CA GLU A 75 -39.93 -23.77 4.44
C GLU A 75 -39.35 -24.96 3.67
N ASP A 76 -39.47 -24.93 2.34
CA ASP A 76 -38.99 -25.96 1.43
C ASP A 76 -37.59 -25.66 0.88
N CYS A 77 -37.06 -24.47 1.14
CA CYS A 77 -35.74 -24.08 0.70
C CYS A 77 -34.66 -24.65 1.62
N ASN A 78 -33.84 -25.56 1.09
CA ASN A 78 -32.61 -25.98 1.74
C ASN A 78 -31.55 -24.88 1.59
N GLU A 79 -31.26 -24.15 2.67
CA GLU A 79 -30.29 -23.07 2.58
C GLU A 79 -28.87 -23.59 2.26
N GLU A 80 -28.58 -24.87 2.43
CA GLU A 80 -27.25 -25.38 2.13
C GLU A 80 -26.94 -25.45 0.63
N GLU A 81 -27.96 -25.40 -0.21
CA GLU A 81 -27.79 -25.44 -1.66
C GLU A 81 -27.29 -24.10 -2.21
N PHE A 82 -27.50 -23.01 -1.47
CA PHE A 82 -27.20 -21.66 -1.96
C PHE A 82 -25.83 -21.13 -1.52
N ASN A 83 -25.09 -20.53 -2.45
CA ASN A 83 -23.83 -19.83 -2.15
C ASN A 83 -24.06 -18.56 -1.33
N LEU A 84 -25.22 -17.92 -1.47
CA LEU A 84 -25.62 -16.70 -0.77
C LEU A 84 -27.09 -16.78 -0.36
N VAL A 85 -27.41 -16.33 0.86
CA VAL A 85 -28.78 -15.92 1.23
C VAL A 85 -28.81 -14.40 1.28
N PHE A 86 -29.72 -13.78 0.54
CA PHE A 86 -29.86 -12.33 0.44
C PHE A 86 -31.25 -11.88 0.91
N TYR A 87 -31.28 -11.11 1.99
CA TYR A 87 -32.48 -10.44 2.47
C TYR A 87 -32.42 -8.96 2.08
N PRO A 88 -33.18 -8.50 1.07
CA PRO A 88 -33.12 -7.14 0.54
C PRO A 88 -33.74 -6.06 1.45
N GLY A 89 -34.45 -6.45 2.51
CA GLY A 89 -35.13 -5.54 3.44
C GLY A 89 -36.42 -4.92 2.88
N GLY A 90 -37.00 -3.96 3.61
CA GLY A 90 -38.21 -3.20 3.24
C GLY A 90 -38.36 -1.88 4.03
N PRO A 91 -39.20 -0.93 3.60
CA PRO A 91 -39.49 0.34 4.29
C PRO A 91 -40.43 0.15 5.50
N GLY A 92 -41.13 -0.99 5.59
CA GLY A 92 -41.96 -1.39 6.73
C GLY A 92 -41.19 -2.15 7.81
N ARG A 93 -41.84 -2.38 8.95
CA ARG A 93 -41.43 -3.46 9.87
C ARG A 93 -41.70 -4.74 9.10
N ALA A 94 -40.69 -5.55 8.81
CA ALA A 94 -40.88 -6.86 8.19
C ALA A 94 -41.55 -7.80 9.20
N GLU A 95 -42.80 -7.53 9.57
CA GLU A 95 -43.51 -8.15 10.68
C GLU A 95 -43.75 -9.64 10.43
N ASP A 96 -43.91 -10.01 9.17
CA ASP A 96 -44.01 -11.39 8.71
C ASP A 96 -42.70 -12.17 8.95
N LEU A 97 -41.53 -11.57 8.68
CA LEU A 97 -40.24 -12.22 8.86
C LEU A 97 -39.62 -12.04 10.25
N ALA A 98 -39.97 -10.97 10.98
CA ALA A 98 -39.37 -10.63 12.27
C ALA A 98 -39.65 -11.68 13.36
N PHE A 99 -40.75 -12.42 13.22
CA PHE A 99 -41.16 -13.48 14.14
C PHE A 99 -41.29 -14.84 13.44
N ASP A 100 -40.86 -14.94 12.17
CA ASP A 100 -40.90 -16.19 11.43
C ASP A 100 -39.83 -17.15 11.95
N LYS A 101 -40.28 -18.32 12.42
CA LYS A 101 -39.40 -19.32 13.03
C LYS A 101 -38.47 -19.98 12.01
N VAL A 102 -38.91 -20.10 10.76
CA VAL A 102 -38.16 -20.77 9.69
C VAL A 102 -37.02 -19.86 9.23
N PHE A 103 -37.32 -18.59 8.96
CA PHE A 103 -36.34 -17.57 8.67
C PHE A 103 -35.31 -17.40 9.81
N GLY A 104 -35.77 -17.31 11.06
CA GLY A 104 -34.88 -17.20 12.22
C GLY A 104 -33.94 -18.40 12.37
N ALA A 105 -34.46 -19.63 12.19
CA ALA A 105 -33.66 -20.84 12.25
C ALA A 105 -32.65 -20.93 11.09
N LEU A 106 -33.06 -20.61 9.86
CA LEU A 106 -32.20 -20.57 8.68
C LEU A 106 -31.05 -19.58 8.87
N LEU A 107 -31.35 -18.35 9.32
CA LEU A 107 -30.32 -17.35 9.58
C LEU A 107 -29.34 -17.81 10.65
N THR A 108 -29.85 -18.41 11.73
CA THR A 108 -29.01 -18.95 12.81
C THR A 108 -28.03 -20.00 12.28
N ARG A 109 -28.54 -21.01 11.56
CA ARG A 109 -27.72 -22.08 10.97
C ARG A 109 -26.68 -21.54 10.00
N ARG A 110 -27.05 -20.59 9.13
CA ARG A 110 -26.11 -19.96 8.19
C ARG A 110 -24.99 -19.18 8.88
N ILE A 111 -25.34 -18.40 9.90
CA ILE A 111 -24.38 -17.60 10.66
C ILE A 111 -23.43 -18.52 11.43
N GLU A 112 -23.95 -19.55 12.10
CA GLU A 112 -23.15 -20.55 12.83
C GLU A 112 -22.22 -21.36 11.90
N ALA A 113 -22.70 -21.72 10.72
CA ALA A 113 -21.92 -22.44 9.71
C ALA A 113 -20.90 -21.54 8.98
N GLY A 114 -20.87 -20.23 9.26
CA GLY A 114 -19.99 -19.29 8.56
C GLY A 114 -20.23 -19.28 7.05
N ARG A 115 -21.50 -19.29 6.63
CA ARG A 115 -21.87 -19.25 5.20
C ARG A 115 -22.32 -17.85 4.78
N PRO A 116 -21.97 -17.40 3.55
CA PRO A 116 -22.31 -16.06 3.08
C PRO A 116 -23.81 -15.75 3.17
N THR A 117 -24.12 -14.69 3.90
CA THR A 117 -25.47 -14.25 4.27
C THR A 117 -25.51 -12.73 4.28
N ALA A 118 -26.47 -12.14 3.57
CA ALA A 118 -26.63 -10.71 3.43
C ALA A 118 -27.98 -10.26 4.01
N LEU A 119 -27.95 -9.26 4.89
CA LEU A 119 -29.10 -8.76 5.62
C LEU A 119 -29.21 -7.23 5.51
N LEU A 120 -30.29 -6.72 4.94
CA LEU A 120 -30.61 -5.29 4.98
C LEU A 120 -31.65 -4.98 6.06
N ALA A 121 -31.28 -4.15 7.03
CA ALA A 121 -32.18 -3.71 8.09
C ALA A 121 -33.08 -2.55 7.64
N ALA A 122 -34.38 -2.66 7.96
CA ALA A 122 -35.36 -1.58 7.87
C ALA A 122 -35.09 -0.47 8.89
N LYS A 123 -35.66 0.71 8.65
CA LYS A 123 -35.30 2.04 9.20
C LYS A 123 -35.28 2.20 10.74
N HIS A 124 -35.58 1.18 11.56
CA HIS A 124 -35.90 1.36 13.00
C HIS A 124 -35.18 0.43 14.00
N GLY A 125 -34.04 -0.17 13.66
CA GLY A 125 -33.22 -0.87 14.65
C GLY A 125 -32.58 0.08 15.67
N VAL A 126 -32.81 -0.14 16.97
CA VAL A 126 -32.18 0.58 18.10
C VAL A 126 -30.66 0.36 18.15
N VAL A 127 -30.15 -0.66 17.46
CA VAL A 127 -28.73 -1.00 17.39
C VAL A 127 -28.11 -0.48 16.08
N PRO A 128 -27.08 0.37 16.13
CA PRO A 128 -26.49 0.97 14.95
C PRO A 128 -25.52 0.00 14.25
N LEU A 129 -26.00 -0.90 13.40
CA LEU A 129 -25.10 -1.60 12.46
C LEU A 129 -24.54 -0.58 11.47
N ARG A 130 -23.22 -0.35 11.40
CA ARG A 130 -22.66 0.60 10.40
C ARG A 130 -23.02 0.14 8.97
N PRO A 131 -23.01 1.01 7.96
CA PRO A 131 -23.60 0.71 6.65
C PRO A 131 -23.04 -0.51 5.90
N GLN A 132 -21.92 -1.10 6.34
CA GLN A 132 -21.26 -2.26 5.73
C GLN A 132 -20.40 -2.97 6.78
N VAL A 133 -20.99 -3.47 7.88
CA VAL A 133 -20.20 -4.26 8.85
C VAL A 133 -20.07 -5.68 8.31
N LEU A 134 -18.83 -6.07 8.00
CA LEU A 134 -18.42 -7.46 7.96
C LEU A 134 -18.32 -7.92 9.41
N VAL A 135 -19.20 -8.82 9.83
CA VAL A 135 -18.94 -9.63 11.02
C VAL A 135 -18.52 -10.99 10.46
N ASP A 136 -17.21 -11.23 10.45
CA ASP A 136 -16.58 -12.52 10.10
C ASP A 136 -16.84 -13.07 8.68
N ARG A 137 -16.46 -12.31 7.63
CA ARG A 137 -16.41 -12.67 6.19
C ARG A 137 -17.68 -13.20 5.52
N ASN A 138 -18.65 -13.66 6.30
CA ASN A 138 -19.79 -14.43 5.87
C ASN A 138 -21.10 -13.72 6.21
N VAL A 139 -21.09 -12.70 7.08
CA VAL A 139 -22.27 -11.88 7.35
C VAL A 139 -22.06 -10.48 6.78
N TYR A 140 -22.93 -10.11 5.85
CA TYR A 140 -22.96 -8.83 5.16
C TYR A 140 -24.18 -8.04 5.61
N THR A 141 -24.00 -6.86 6.19
CA THR A 141 -25.14 -6.04 6.65
C THR A 141 -25.25 -4.72 5.91
N GLY A 142 -26.47 -4.30 5.56
CA GLY A 142 -26.76 -3.00 4.96
C GLY A 142 -27.81 -2.21 5.75
N ARG A 143 -27.88 -0.89 5.51
CA ARG A 143 -28.94 0.00 6.05
C ARG A 143 -29.76 0.58 4.92
N ASN A 144 -31.08 0.61 5.10
CA ASN A 144 -32.02 1.22 4.16
C ASN A 144 -32.06 0.46 2.81
N PRO A 145 -33.26 0.18 2.26
CA PRO A 145 -33.45 -0.34 0.91
C PRO A 145 -32.57 0.29 -0.18
N ALA A 146 -32.24 1.58 -0.07
CA ALA A 146 -31.36 2.28 -1.03
C ALA A 146 -29.90 1.80 -1.05
N SER A 147 -29.46 0.94 -0.12
CA SER A 147 -28.12 0.35 -0.10
C SER A 147 -28.05 -1.03 -0.78
N ALA A 148 -29.19 -1.59 -1.19
CA ALA A 148 -29.29 -2.95 -1.72
C ALA A 148 -28.43 -3.18 -2.96
N GLY A 149 -28.47 -2.26 -3.93
CA GLY A 149 -27.64 -2.37 -5.15
C GLY A 149 -26.13 -2.32 -4.86
N ALA A 150 -25.71 -1.43 -3.95
CA ALA A 150 -24.30 -1.34 -3.56
C ALA A 150 -23.82 -2.61 -2.83
N LEU A 151 -24.67 -3.22 -2.00
CA LEU A 151 -24.37 -4.46 -1.31
C LEU A 151 -24.30 -5.65 -2.29
N ALA A 152 -25.25 -5.73 -3.23
CA ALA A 152 -25.26 -6.76 -4.27
C ALA A 152 -24.01 -6.72 -5.15
N HIS A 153 -23.60 -5.54 -5.64
CA HIS A 153 -22.34 -5.38 -6.37
C HIS A 153 -21.14 -5.91 -5.59
N ARG A 154 -21.07 -5.62 -4.29
CA ARG A 154 -19.99 -6.10 -3.42
C ARG A 154 -20.00 -7.63 -3.29
N LEU A 155 -21.17 -8.23 -3.06
CA LEU A 155 -21.33 -9.68 -2.91
C LEU A 155 -20.94 -10.44 -4.17
N ILE A 156 -21.40 -9.98 -5.34
CA ILE A 156 -21.03 -10.57 -6.63
C ILE A 156 -19.52 -10.54 -6.80
N THR A 157 -18.89 -9.42 -6.46
CA THR A 157 -17.43 -9.24 -6.56
C THR A 157 -16.66 -10.18 -5.62
N ASP A 158 -17.16 -10.36 -4.40
CA ASP A 158 -16.48 -11.17 -3.37
C ASP A 158 -16.68 -12.68 -3.62
N LEU A 159 -17.89 -13.08 -4.01
CA LEU A 159 -18.30 -14.50 -4.09
C LEU A 159 -18.11 -15.13 -5.48
N SER A 160 -17.94 -14.33 -6.54
CA SER A 160 -17.63 -14.87 -7.88
C SER A 160 -16.14 -15.17 -8.09
N ARG A 161 -15.32 -15.09 -7.04
CA ARG A 161 -13.87 -15.29 -7.11
C ARG A 161 -13.53 -16.79 -7.13
N LYS A 162 -12.70 -17.20 -8.10
CA LYS A 162 -12.23 -18.59 -8.25
C LYS A 162 -11.04 -18.95 -7.36
N THR A 163 -10.33 -17.98 -6.82
CA THR A 163 -9.12 -18.18 -6.01
C THR A 163 -9.44 -17.92 -4.53
N PRO A 164 -9.04 -18.81 -3.60
CA PRO A 164 -9.21 -18.54 -2.18
C PRO A 164 -8.48 -17.24 -1.80
N PRO A 165 -9.06 -16.42 -0.89
CA PRO A 165 -8.50 -15.13 -0.55
C PRO A 165 -7.12 -15.30 0.08
N VAL A 166 -6.11 -14.70 -0.56
CA VAL A 166 -4.74 -14.60 -0.03
C VAL A 166 -4.80 -14.04 1.39
N LYS A 167 -4.31 -14.78 2.39
CA LYS A 167 -4.35 -14.28 3.77
C LYS A 167 -3.14 -13.38 4.01
N ILE A 168 -3.41 -12.18 4.49
CA ILE A 168 -2.41 -11.15 4.82
C ILE A 168 -1.30 -11.64 5.78
N PHE A 169 -1.58 -12.68 6.59
CA PHE A 169 -0.64 -13.28 7.54
C PHE A 169 -0.02 -14.61 7.07
N GLU A 170 -0.32 -15.07 5.86
CA GLU A 170 0.34 -16.26 5.31
C GLU A 170 1.75 -15.92 4.82
N PRO A 171 2.71 -16.85 4.95
CA PRO A 171 4.03 -16.68 4.39
C PRO A 171 4.00 -16.50 2.86
N LEU A 172 4.98 -15.77 2.33
CA LEU A 172 5.21 -15.62 0.90
C LEU A 172 6.59 -16.21 0.55
N PRO A 173 6.66 -17.30 -0.25
CA PRO A 173 7.94 -17.78 -0.74
C PRO A 173 8.58 -16.75 -1.68
N LEU A 174 9.89 -16.60 -1.55
CA LEU A 174 10.72 -15.83 -2.49
C LEU A 174 11.54 -16.79 -3.34
N GLN A 175 12.08 -16.29 -4.45
CA GLN A 175 12.83 -17.13 -5.38
C GLN A 175 14.19 -17.54 -4.83
N HIS A 176 14.89 -16.60 -4.18
CA HIS A 176 16.24 -16.79 -3.64
C HIS A 176 16.25 -16.58 -2.13
N GLY A 177 15.64 -15.48 -1.68
CA GLY A 177 15.54 -15.16 -0.25
C GLY A 177 14.75 -16.21 0.55
N ALA A 178 14.92 -16.20 1.87
CA ALA A 178 14.02 -16.90 2.76
C ALA A 178 12.55 -16.47 2.51
N PRO A 179 11.54 -17.28 2.87
CA PRO A 179 10.15 -16.85 2.75
C PRO A 179 9.85 -15.67 3.69
N LEU A 180 9.06 -14.70 3.22
CA LEU A 180 8.53 -13.66 4.10
C LEU A 180 7.51 -14.29 5.07
N PRO A 181 7.59 -14.07 6.39
CA PRO A 181 6.66 -14.63 7.36
C PRO A 181 5.20 -14.16 7.22
N SER A 182 4.98 -13.00 6.59
CA SER A 182 3.65 -12.47 6.28
C SER A 182 3.74 -11.48 5.12
N ARG A 183 2.59 -11.12 4.56
CA ARG A 183 2.48 -10.18 3.44
C ARG A 183 2.46 -8.71 3.87
N ILE A 184 2.90 -8.40 5.09
CA ILE A 184 2.93 -7.04 5.65
C ILE A 184 4.38 -6.58 5.78
N ALA A 185 4.73 -5.50 5.09
CA ALA A 185 6.04 -4.89 5.15
C ALA A 185 5.99 -3.52 5.86
N LYS A 186 6.95 -3.25 6.75
CA LYS A 186 7.33 -1.88 7.11
C LYS A 186 8.11 -1.32 5.93
N ALA A 187 7.49 -0.40 5.19
CA ALA A 187 8.13 0.27 4.07
C ALA A 187 9.22 1.23 4.56
N ALA A 188 10.18 1.54 3.69
CA ALA A 188 11.25 2.48 4.00
C ALA A 188 10.70 3.85 4.45
N MET A 189 11.26 4.36 5.54
CA MET A 189 10.99 5.70 6.08
C MET A 189 12.33 6.24 6.56
N GLU A 190 12.71 7.44 6.12
CA GLU A 190 13.97 8.04 6.53
C GLU A 190 13.87 8.60 7.95
N GLU A 191 14.81 8.21 8.82
CA GLU A 191 14.74 8.51 10.26
C GLU A 191 15.64 9.63 10.72
N ASP A 192 16.71 9.97 9.99
CA ASP A 192 17.77 10.92 10.39
C ASP A 192 18.38 10.57 11.77
N LEU A 193 18.66 9.27 11.97
CA LEU A 193 19.17 8.74 13.23
C LEU A 193 20.63 8.23 13.16
N GLY A 194 21.36 8.60 12.10
CA GLY A 194 22.81 8.39 12.00
C GLY A 194 23.53 8.92 13.25
N GLY A 195 24.29 8.05 13.89
CA GLY A 195 25.08 8.36 15.07
C GLY A 195 26.37 9.09 14.73
N GLN A 196 27.36 8.96 15.62
CA GLN A 196 28.72 9.39 15.30
C GLN A 196 29.20 8.67 14.05
N GLU A 197 29.89 9.40 13.17
CA GLU A 197 30.42 8.89 11.91
C GLU A 197 29.38 8.21 11.01
N HIS A 198 28.10 8.60 11.15
CA HIS A 198 26.97 8.04 10.40
C HIS A 198 26.71 6.54 10.65
N LEU A 199 27.12 6.05 11.82
CA LEU A 199 26.93 4.66 12.23
C LEU A 199 25.59 4.45 12.97
N PRO A 200 25.00 3.25 12.88
CA PRO A 200 23.82 2.92 13.67
C PRO A 200 24.18 2.82 15.16
N ASN A 201 23.19 3.10 16.01
CA ASN A 201 23.32 3.12 17.46
C ASN A 201 22.06 2.59 18.13
N GLU A 202 22.06 2.55 19.46
CA GLU A 202 20.96 2.02 20.29
C GLU A 202 19.58 2.61 19.95
N ARG A 203 19.50 3.88 19.54
CA ARG A 203 18.22 4.52 19.18
C ARG A 203 17.63 3.85 17.95
N VAL A 204 18.44 3.57 16.93
CA VAL A 204 18.02 2.85 15.72
C VAL A 204 17.73 1.38 16.03
N PHE A 205 18.54 0.73 16.86
CA PHE A 205 18.29 -0.66 17.25
C PHE A 205 16.90 -0.79 17.90
N ARG A 206 16.58 0.10 18.85
CA ARG A 206 15.28 0.13 19.53
C ARG A 206 14.13 0.40 18.58
N LEU A 207 14.29 1.36 17.67
CA LEU A 207 13.26 1.70 16.69
C LEU A 207 12.89 0.49 15.83
N TYR A 208 13.90 -0.20 15.30
CA TYR A 208 13.69 -1.35 14.43
C TYR A 208 13.21 -2.59 15.17
N GLN A 209 13.73 -2.83 16.37
CA GLN A 209 13.21 -3.86 17.28
C GLN A 209 11.72 -3.67 17.57
N THR A 210 11.28 -2.42 17.76
CA THR A 210 9.86 -2.11 18.02
C THR A 210 8.97 -2.54 16.85
N TRP A 211 9.39 -2.31 15.60
CA TRP A 211 8.63 -2.80 14.44
C TRP A 211 8.68 -4.31 14.29
N SER A 212 9.84 -4.92 14.56
CA SER A 212 10.02 -6.37 14.52
C SER A 212 9.03 -7.06 15.46
N GLN A 213 8.98 -6.61 16.71
CA GLN A 213 8.05 -7.11 17.73
C GLN A 213 6.59 -6.73 17.42
N GLY A 214 6.35 -5.74 16.55
CA GLY A 214 5.05 -5.29 16.10
C GLY A 214 4.33 -6.24 15.12
N GLY A 215 5.02 -7.26 14.62
CA GLY A 215 4.43 -8.36 13.84
C GLY A 215 4.40 -8.16 12.33
N VAL A 216 5.23 -7.27 11.78
CA VAL A 216 5.48 -7.20 10.33
C VAL A 216 6.24 -8.44 9.85
N GLY A 217 6.06 -8.85 8.59
CA GLY A 217 6.83 -9.93 7.97
C GLY A 217 8.15 -9.44 7.37
N LEU A 218 8.17 -8.20 6.88
CA LEU A 218 9.34 -7.58 6.26
C LEU A 218 9.59 -6.20 6.85
N ILE A 219 10.84 -5.87 7.13
CA ILE A 219 11.28 -4.52 7.49
C ILE A 219 12.26 -4.04 6.43
N ILE A 220 11.90 -2.96 5.74
CA ILE A 220 12.84 -2.25 4.86
C ILE A 220 13.37 -1.03 5.63
N THR A 221 14.70 -0.90 5.68
CA THR A 221 15.31 0.22 6.40
C THR A 221 15.00 1.57 5.75
N GLY A 222 15.21 2.67 6.47
CA GLY A 222 15.43 3.96 5.85
C GLY A 222 16.70 3.93 4.98
N ASN A 223 16.90 5.01 4.23
CA ASN A 223 18.00 5.11 3.29
C ASN A 223 19.36 4.91 3.98
N VAL A 224 20.14 3.94 3.47
CA VAL A 224 21.57 3.80 3.73
C VAL A 224 22.33 4.28 2.48
N MET A 225 23.22 5.24 2.67
CA MET A 225 23.97 5.89 1.61
C MET A 225 25.16 5.01 1.19
N VAL A 226 25.30 4.80 -0.11
CA VAL A 226 26.44 4.07 -0.70
C VAL A 226 27.69 4.93 -0.87
N ASP A 227 27.52 6.26 -0.88
CA ASP A 227 28.61 7.23 -1.01
C ASP A 227 28.60 8.23 0.15
N PRO A 228 29.66 8.30 0.98
CA PRO A 228 29.73 9.24 2.09
C PRO A 228 29.75 10.71 1.66
N ARG A 229 30.00 11.00 0.38
CA ARG A 229 30.04 12.36 -0.18
C ARG A 229 28.66 12.84 -0.65
N ALA A 230 27.66 11.97 -0.71
CA ALA A 230 26.35 12.27 -1.27
C ALA A 230 25.24 11.74 -0.36
N LEU A 231 24.82 12.56 0.61
CA LEU A 231 23.80 12.18 1.60
C LEU A 231 22.44 12.84 1.31
N THR A 232 21.36 12.11 1.55
CA THR A 232 19.97 12.60 1.51
C THR A 232 19.68 13.60 2.62
N ASN A 233 20.27 13.40 3.79
CA ASN A 233 20.20 14.29 4.94
C ASN A 233 21.52 14.25 5.75
N PRO A 234 21.80 15.23 6.62
CA PRO A 234 23.09 15.29 7.32
C PRO A 234 23.32 14.22 8.40
N ALA A 235 22.33 13.41 8.75
CA ALA A 235 22.43 12.26 9.65
C ALA A 235 21.97 10.96 8.96
N ALA A 236 22.14 10.87 7.64
CA ALA A 236 21.91 9.64 6.91
C ALA A 236 22.90 8.55 7.37
N MET A 237 22.48 7.28 7.35
CA MET A 237 23.37 6.15 7.62
C MET A 237 24.29 5.91 6.44
N ILE A 238 25.53 5.48 6.68
CA ILE A 238 26.51 5.17 5.64
C ILE A 238 27.10 3.79 5.90
N LEU A 239 26.99 2.89 4.91
CA LEU A 239 27.68 1.60 4.94
C LEU A 239 28.54 1.47 3.67
N ASP A 240 29.76 2.01 3.76
CA ASP A 240 30.77 1.87 2.71
C ASP A 240 31.86 0.88 3.14
N ARG A 241 32.89 0.73 2.30
CA ARG A 241 33.98 -0.24 2.53
C ARG A 241 34.78 -0.04 3.82
N HIS A 242 34.72 1.15 4.41
CA HIS A 242 35.50 1.49 5.61
C HIS A 242 34.65 1.53 6.89
N ALA A 243 33.32 1.56 6.78
CA ALA A 243 32.44 1.59 7.95
C ALA A 243 32.60 0.30 8.79
N PRO A 244 32.77 0.38 10.12
CA PRO A 244 32.81 -0.81 10.97
C PRO A 244 31.50 -1.61 10.87
N LEU A 245 31.60 -2.94 10.78
CA LEU A 245 30.42 -3.81 10.62
C LEU A 245 29.66 -4.07 11.93
N GLU A 246 30.33 -4.01 13.08
CA GLU A 246 29.72 -4.43 14.34
C GLU A 246 28.44 -3.66 14.72
N PRO A 247 28.36 -2.32 14.58
CA PRO A 247 27.11 -1.60 14.79
C PRO A 247 25.99 -2.05 13.85
N PHE A 248 26.31 -2.44 12.61
CA PHE A 248 25.34 -2.94 11.64
C PHE A 248 24.86 -4.36 11.99
N ARG A 249 25.73 -5.21 12.54
CA ARG A 249 25.33 -6.53 13.08
C ARG A 249 24.35 -6.40 14.23
N GLN A 250 24.60 -5.47 15.14
CA GLN A 250 23.68 -5.17 16.23
C GLN A 250 22.33 -4.65 15.71
N TRP A 251 22.36 -3.81 14.67
CA TRP A 251 21.13 -3.33 14.03
C TRP A 251 20.32 -4.48 13.40
N ALA A 252 20.97 -5.32 12.59
CA ALA A 252 20.33 -6.47 11.97
C ALA A 252 19.72 -7.41 13.01
N ALA A 253 20.48 -7.76 14.06
CA ALA A 253 20.00 -8.61 15.14
C ALA A 253 18.77 -8.02 15.87
N ALA A 254 18.82 -6.72 16.21
CA ALA A 254 17.70 -6.03 16.85
C ALA A 254 16.45 -6.02 15.94
N ALA A 255 16.63 -5.75 14.65
CA ALA A 255 15.57 -5.67 13.66
C ALA A 255 14.96 -7.03 13.32
N ARG A 256 15.69 -8.14 13.49
CA ARG A 256 15.19 -9.52 13.25
C ARG A 256 14.54 -10.16 14.49
N SER A 257 14.62 -9.52 15.65
CA SER A 257 14.24 -10.12 16.95
C SER A 257 12.78 -10.59 17.07
N GLY A 258 11.86 -10.07 16.27
CA GLY A 258 10.46 -10.48 16.20
C GLY A 258 10.13 -11.46 15.05
N GLY A 259 11.14 -11.97 14.35
CA GLY A 259 11.00 -12.96 13.27
C GLY A 259 10.74 -12.37 11.88
N ALA A 260 10.70 -11.04 11.74
CA ALA A 260 10.64 -10.37 10.44
C ALA A 260 11.96 -10.53 9.68
N GLN A 261 11.90 -10.62 8.35
CA GLN A 261 13.07 -10.36 7.53
C GLN A 261 13.41 -8.87 7.54
N VAL A 262 14.69 -8.54 7.38
CA VAL A 262 15.19 -7.17 7.40
C VAL A 262 16.05 -6.91 6.18
N TRP A 263 15.57 -6.03 5.31
CA TRP A 263 16.27 -5.63 4.09
C TRP A 263 16.77 -4.19 4.20
N MET A 264 18.05 -3.98 3.88
CA MET A 264 18.64 -2.65 3.88
C MET A 264 18.29 -1.91 2.59
N GLN A 265 17.62 -0.76 2.69
CA GLN A 265 17.40 0.10 1.53
C GLN A 265 18.69 0.90 1.23
N ILE A 266 19.32 0.60 0.11
CA ILE A 266 20.57 1.22 -0.33
C ILE A 266 20.26 2.26 -1.42
N SER A 267 20.89 3.43 -1.33
CA SER A 267 20.50 4.57 -2.16
C SER A 267 21.63 5.59 -2.39
N HIS A 268 21.42 6.42 -3.41
CA HIS A 268 22.25 7.58 -3.72
C HIS A 268 21.35 8.75 -4.16
N PRO A 269 21.45 9.94 -3.57
CA PRO A 269 20.49 11.03 -3.79
C PRO A 269 20.59 11.69 -5.19
N GLY A 270 21.75 11.59 -5.83
CA GLY A 270 22.00 12.20 -7.14
C GLY A 270 21.80 13.72 -7.09
N ARG A 271 20.94 14.27 -7.96
CA ARG A 271 20.62 15.71 -7.96
C ARG A 271 19.79 16.23 -6.78
N GLN A 272 19.21 15.37 -5.94
CA GLN A 272 18.33 15.78 -4.83
C GLN A 272 19.12 16.08 -3.54
N ILE A 273 20.25 16.79 -3.65
CA ILE A 273 21.08 17.21 -2.52
C ILE A 273 20.92 18.71 -2.32
N ALA A 274 20.57 19.13 -1.10
CA ALA A 274 20.42 20.55 -0.78
C ALA A 274 21.73 21.31 -0.97
N ARG A 275 21.65 22.56 -1.45
CA ARG A 275 22.80 23.45 -1.72
C ARG A 275 23.74 23.62 -0.53
N GLY A 276 23.22 23.59 0.70
CA GLY A 276 24.02 23.74 1.93
C GLY A 276 24.77 22.49 2.36
N MET A 277 24.51 21.32 1.77
CA MET A 277 25.18 20.07 2.10
C MET A 277 26.58 20.01 1.48
N PRO A 278 27.61 19.60 2.23
CA PRO A 278 28.93 19.36 1.66
C PRO A 278 28.94 18.12 0.75
N GLY A 279 30.03 17.93 0.02
CA GLY A 279 30.22 16.79 -0.88
C GLY A 279 29.67 17.02 -2.28
N ILE A 280 29.47 15.91 -3.02
CA ILE A 280 29.28 15.91 -4.48
C ILE A 280 27.79 15.96 -4.85
N LYS A 281 27.49 16.62 -5.97
CA LYS A 281 26.16 16.64 -6.59
C LYS A 281 26.31 16.21 -8.03
N ILE A 282 25.99 14.94 -8.28
CA ILE A 282 26.16 14.28 -9.57
C ILE A 282 24.85 13.68 -10.05
N ALA A 283 24.67 13.61 -11.36
CA ALA A 283 23.47 13.11 -12.01
C ALA A 283 23.81 12.58 -13.42
N PRO A 284 22.92 11.81 -14.07
CA PRO A 284 23.11 11.40 -15.47
C PRO A 284 23.31 12.59 -16.42
N SER A 285 22.67 13.74 -16.15
CA SER A 285 22.83 14.97 -16.92
C SER A 285 22.74 16.19 -16.01
N ALA A 286 23.26 17.33 -16.46
CA ALA A 286 23.25 18.61 -15.72
C ALA A 286 21.87 19.30 -15.68
N VAL A 287 20.82 18.56 -15.29
CA VAL A 287 19.43 19.04 -15.24
C VAL A 287 19.09 19.50 -13.81
N PRO A 288 18.75 20.78 -13.60
CA PRO A 288 18.41 21.29 -12.27
C PRO A 288 17.07 20.73 -11.75
N MET A 289 16.91 20.75 -10.42
CA MET A 289 15.61 20.50 -9.77
C MET A 289 14.63 21.65 -10.07
N ASN A 290 13.41 21.32 -10.46
CA ASN A 290 12.30 22.24 -10.69
C ASN A 290 11.23 22.11 -9.60
N MET A 291 11.41 22.91 -8.54
CA MET A 291 10.52 22.98 -7.38
C MET A 291 9.83 24.35 -7.27
N GLY A 292 9.67 25.07 -8.39
CA GLY A 292 9.14 26.43 -8.41
C GLY A 292 9.96 27.40 -7.55
N ALA A 293 9.32 28.04 -6.56
CA ALA A 293 9.99 28.97 -5.65
C ALA A 293 11.13 28.33 -4.84
N HIS A 294 11.15 27.00 -4.69
CA HIS A 294 12.13 26.27 -3.89
C HIS A 294 13.31 25.72 -4.72
N SER A 295 13.35 25.92 -6.05
CA SER A 295 14.42 25.39 -6.91
C SER A 295 15.82 25.86 -6.50
N LYS A 296 15.95 27.10 -6.01
CA LYS A 296 17.23 27.68 -5.55
C LYS A 296 17.83 27.00 -4.31
N ARG A 297 17.09 26.09 -3.66
CA ARG A 297 17.58 25.29 -2.53
C ARG A 297 18.47 24.13 -2.96
N PHE A 298 18.51 23.81 -4.25
CA PHE A 298 19.33 22.75 -4.82
C PHE A 298 20.36 23.37 -5.77
N GLU A 299 21.54 22.77 -5.82
CA GLU A 299 22.56 23.12 -6.81
C GLU A 299 22.31 22.37 -8.12
N ILE A 300 22.77 22.94 -9.23
CA ILE A 300 22.77 22.23 -10.52
C ILE A 300 23.77 21.07 -10.39
N PRO A 301 23.34 19.82 -10.62
CA PRO A 301 24.26 18.69 -10.54
C PRO A 301 25.25 18.74 -11.70
N ARG A 302 26.43 18.15 -11.51
CA ARG A 302 27.34 17.86 -12.62
C ARG A 302 26.93 16.55 -13.29
N GLU A 303 27.03 16.51 -14.62
CA GLU A 303 26.92 15.28 -15.38
C GLU A 303 28.04 14.29 -15.02
N MET A 304 27.64 13.03 -14.78
CA MET A 304 28.57 11.95 -14.44
C MET A 304 29.41 11.54 -15.65
N THR A 305 30.68 11.24 -15.39
CA THR A 305 31.55 10.53 -16.34
C THR A 305 31.30 9.02 -16.28
N ARG A 306 31.71 8.26 -17.31
CA ARG A 306 31.63 6.78 -17.28
C ARG A 306 32.31 6.18 -16.04
N ALA A 307 33.48 6.71 -15.65
CA ALA A 307 34.20 6.23 -14.48
C ALA A 307 33.42 6.45 -13.17
N GLU A 308 32.67 7.54 -13.05
CA GLU A 308 31.82 7.81 -11.90
C GLU A 308 30.56 6.94 -11.87
N ILE A 309 30.02 6.61 -13.04
CA ILE A 309 28.90 5.65 -13.14
C ILE A 309 29.37 4.29 -12.63
N GLU A 310 30.52 3.80 -13.09
CA GLU A 310 31.10 2.54 -12.63
C GLU A 310 31.46 2.58 -11.12
N ASP A 311 32.07 3.66 -10.62
CA ASP A 311 32.37 3.83 -9.18
C ASP A 311 31.09 3.77 -8.34
N VAL A 312 30.00 4.42 -8.78
CA VAL A 312 28.72 4.35 -8.07
C VAL A 312 28.14 2.94 -8.09
N ILE A 313 28.16 2.24 -9.24
CA ILE A 313 27.70 0.85 -9.34
C ILE A 313 28.48 -0.03 -8.34
N GLU A 314 29.81 0.11 -8.30
CA GLU A 314 30.66 -0.65 -7.37
C GLU A 314 30.36 -0.33 -5.90
N ARG A 315 30.03 0.93 -5.59
CA ARG A 315 29.59 1.31 -4.23
C ARG A 315 28.29 0.63 -3.84
N PHE A 316 27.31 0.52 -4.74
CA PHE A 316 26.09 -0.25 -4.47
C PHE A 316 26.41 -1.72 -4.18
N VAL A 317 27.30 -2.34 -4.96
CA VAL A 317 27.75 -3.73 -4.75
C VAL A 317 28.42 -3.88 -3.39
N THR A 318 29.41 -3.02 -3.09
CA THR A 318 30.11 -2.99 -1.81
C THR A 318 29.14 -2.87 -0.64
N THR A 319 28.20 -1.93 -0.67
CA THR A 319 27.23 -1.75 0.41
C THR A 319 26.34 -3.00 0.58
N ALA A 320 25.90 -3.63 -0.51
CA ALA A 320 25.08 -4.83 -0.46
C ALA A 320 25.84 -6.04 0.12
N THR A 321 27.09 -6.28 -0.30
CA THR A 321 27.95 -7.32 0.26
C THR A 321 28.16 -7.10 1.75
N ARG A 322 28.40 -5.86 2.18
CA ARG A 322 28.57 -5.53 3.60
C ARG A 322 27.29 -5.67 4.41
N ALA A 323 26.13 -5.40 3.81
CA ALA A 323 24.84 -5.67 4.44
C ALA A 323 24.66 -7.18 4.68
N ALA A 324 25.04 -8.03 3.72
CA ALA A 324 25.05 -9.48 3.91
C ALA A 324 26.02 -9.91 5.02
N GLU A 325 27.26 -9.37 5.03
CA GLU A 325 28.26 -9.63 6.10
C GLU A 325 27.80 -9.19 7.50
N ALA A 326 26.93 -8.17 7.56
CA ALA A 326 26.32 -7.68 8.78
C ALA A 326 25.11 -8.51 9.23
N GLY A 327 24.64 -9.48 8.43
CA GLY A 327 23.53 -10.37 8.79
C GLY A 327 22.14 -9.81 8.52
N PHE A 328 22.01 -8.85 7.60
CA PHE A 328 20.71 -8.52 7.00
C PHE A 328 20.23 -9.67 6.12
N ASP A 329 18.93 -9.85 5.95
CA ASP A 329 18.37 -10.93 5.11
C ASP A 329 18.33 -10.55 3.62
N GLY A 330 18.51 -9.25 3.31
CA GLY A 330 18.53 -8.75 1.93
C GLY A 330 18.86 -7.26 1.81
N VAL A 331 18.83 -6.76 0.57
CA VAL A 331 18.85 -5.33 0.24
C VAL A 331 17.70 -4.94 -0.66
N GLN A 332 17.28 -3.67 -0.58
CA GLN A 332 16.39 -3.05 -1.56
C GLN A 332 17.11 -1.89 -2.26
N ILE A 333 17.25 -1.96 -3.57
CA ILE A 333 17.85 -0.89 -4.38
C ILE A 333 16.82 0.21 -4.60
N HIS A 334 17.15 1.44 -4.21
CA HIS A 334 16.23 2.56 -4.38
C HIS A 334 16.32 3.18 -5.80
N ALA A 335 15.45 2.73 -6.70
CA ALA A 335 15.30 3.19 -8.09
C ALA A 335 14.02 4.00 -8.33
N ALA A 336 13.63 4.81 -7.34
CA ALA A 336 12.38 5.56 -7.31
C ALA A 336 12.62 6.98 -6.77
N HIS A 337 11.55 7.77 -6.69
CA HIS A 337 11.52 9.04 -5.96
C HIS A 337 12.48 10.13 -6.45
N GLY A 338 12.97 10.02 -7.68
CA GLY A 338 13.93 10.97 -8.25
C GLY A 338 15.32 10.88 -7.64
N TYR A 339 15.68 9.79 -6.96
CA TYR A 339 17.08 9.49 -6.59
C TYR A 339 17.90 9.01 -7.79
N LEU A 340 19.21 8.82 -7.63
CA LEU A 340 20.13 8.70 -8.75
C LEU A 340 19.72 7.62 -9.77
N VAL A 341 19.39 6.41 -9.32
CA VAL A 341 18.99 5.34 -10.24
C VAL A 341 17.67 5.69 -10.96
N SER A 342 16.71 6.32 -10.27
CA SER A 342 15.50 6.86 -10.89
C SER A 342 15.80 7.99 -11.88
N GLN A 343 16.83 8.80 -11.64
CA GLN A 343 17.25 9.85 -12.57
C GLN A 343 17.79 9.26 -13.88
N PHE A 344 18.48 8.13 -13.83
CA PHE A 344 18.91 7.41 -15.05
C PHE A 344 17.71 6.85 -15.82
N LEU A 345 16.69 6.34 -15.11
CA LEU A 345 15.49 5.81 -15.72
C LEU A 345 14.64 6.89 -16.40
N SER A 346 14.57 8.11 -15.87
CA SER A 346 13.67 9.13 -16.42
C SER A 346 14.28 9.84 -17.63
N PRO A 347 13.56 9.91 -18.78
CA PRO A 347 14.00 10.67 -19.95
C PRO A 347 14.00 12.19 -19.72
N LEU A 348 13.40 12.68 -18.63
CA LEU A 348 13.42 14.10 -18.28
C LEU A 348 14.73 14.52 -17.59
N THR A 349 15.44 13.55 -17.01
CA THR A 349 16.66 13.81 -16.23
C THR A 349 17.89 13.15 -16.81
N ASN A 350 17.72 12.12 -17.63
CA ASN A 350 18.77 11.48 -18.38
C ASN A 350 18.69 11.88 -19.86
N LEU A 351 19.47 12.89 -20.22
CA LEU A 351 19.59 13.43 -21.58
C LEU A 351 20.85 12.93 -22.27
N ARG A 352 21.49 11.88 -21.76
CA ARG A 352 22.73 11.33 -22.30
C ARG A 352 22.48 10.71 -23.67
N THR A 353 23.52 10.78 -24.51
CA THR A 353 23.55 10.18 -25.86
C THR A 353 24.50 8.99 -25.94
N ASP A 354 25.13 8.60 -24.83
CA ASP A 354 25.96 7.40 -24.73
C ASP A 354 25.13 6.18 -24.29
N GLU A 355 25.80 5.07 -24.02
CA GLU A 355 25.17 3.79 -23.65
C GLU A 355 24.37 3.80 -22.34
N TRP A 356 24.46 4.89 -21.56
CA TRP A 356 23.78 5.05 -20.28
C TRP A 356 22.50 5.92 -20.39
N GLY A 357 22.13 6.35 -21.59
CA GLY A 357 20.91 7.12 -21.86
C GLY A 357 20.26 6.77 -23.19
N GLY A 358 19.45 7.68 -23.72
CA GLY A 358 18.67 7.45 -24.92
C GLY A 358 17.42 6.59 -24.67
N ASP A 359 17.38 5.41 -25.27
CA ASP A 359 16.23 4.51 -25.17
C ASP A 359 16.09 3.87 -23.78
N LEU A 360 15.04 3.08 -23.56
CA LEU A 360 14.82 2.43 -22.26
C LEU A 360 15.93 1.43 -21.92
N GLN A 361 16.60 0.82 -22.91
CA GLN A 361 17.70 -0.12 -22.67
C GLN A 361 18.91 0.61 -22.08
N GLY A 362 19.30 1.76 -22.65
CA GLY A 362 20.37 2.59 -22.12
C GLY A 362 20.01 3.23 -20.78
N ARG A 363 18.80 3.79 -20.65
CA ARG A 363 18.30 4.41 -19.39
C ARG A 363 18.21 3.41 -18.22
N SER A 364 17.84 2.15 -18.48
CA SER A 364 17.74 1.11 -17.46
C SER A 364 19.06 0.40 -17.16
N LYS A 365 20.12 0.66 -17.93
CA LYS A 365 21.40 -0.04 -17.84
C LYS A 365 22.02 0.04 -16.45
N VAL A 366 22.06 1.22 -15.82
CA VAL A 366 22.61 1.39 -14.46
C VAL A 366 21.87 0.50 -13.45
N LEU A 367 20.53 0.47 -13.47
CA LEU A 367 19.76 -0.37 -12.56
C LEU A 367 20.08 -1.86 -12.79
N ARG A 368 20.11 -2.30 -14.05
CA ARG A 368 20.40 -3.68 -14.41
C ARG A 368 21.79 -4.11 -13.99
N GLU A 369 22.80 -3.27 -14.22
CA GLU A 369 24.18 -3.52 -13.79
C GLU A 369 24.28 -3.61 -12.26
N VAL A 370 23.65 -2.69 -11.53
CA VAL A 370 23.60 -2.74 -10.06
C VAL A 370 22.98 -4.06 -9.57
N VAL A 371 21.82 -4.45 -10.10
CA VAL A 371 21.13 -5.69 -9.70
C VAL A 371 21.99 -6.91 -10.03
N ALA A 372 22.50 -7.01 -11.26
CA ALA A 372 23.28 -8.15 -11.72
C ALA A 372 24.57 -8.33 -10.91
N ARG A 373 25.30 -7.22 -10.65
CA ARG A 373 26.55 -7.28 -9.89
C ARG A 373 26.32 -7.52 -8.40
N ILE A 374 25.25 -6.97 -7.81
CA ILE A 374 24.87 -7.31 -6.44
C ILE A 374 24.55 -8.80 -6.35
N ARG A 375 23.70 -9.32 -7.23
CA ARG A 375 23.31 -10.74 -7.24
C ARG A 375 24.52 -11.67 -7.38
N ALA A 376 25.53 -11.27 -8.15
CA ALA A 376 26.78 -12.03 -8.28
C ALA A 376 27.70 -11.97 -7.05
N ALA A 377 27.60 -10.91 -6.23
CA ALA A 377 28.52 -10.65 -5.11
C ALA A 377 27.97 -11.05 -3.72
N VAL A 378 26.66 -11.27 -3.60
CA VAL A 378 25.99 -11.64 -2.34
C VAL A 378 25.74 -13.16 -2.27
N PRO A 379 25.52 -13.73 -1.08
CA PRO A 379 25.11 -15.12 -0.93
C PRO A 379 23.85 -15.47 -1.74
N ALA A 380 23.74 -16.72 -2.19
CA ALA A 380 22.64 -17.16 -3.06
C ALA A 380 21.25 -17.06 -2.38
N ASP A 381 21.20 -17.14 -1.05
CA ASP A 381 19.99 -17.03 -0.22
C ASP A 381 19.73 -15.60 0.29
N PHE A 382 20.55 -14.62 -0.10
CA PHE A 382 20.36 -13.22 0.26
C PHE A 382 19.36 -12.56 -0.68
N ALA A 383 18.33 -11.90 -0.14
CA ALA A 383 17.28 -11.32 -0.97
C ALA A 383 17.72 -10.01 -1.65
N VAL A 384 17.30 -9.81 -2.91
CA VAL A 384 17.51 -8.55 -3.64
C VAL A 384 16.18 -8.02 -4.13
N GLY A 385 15.76 -6.88 -3.57
CA GLY A 385 14.58 -6.15 -3.99
C GLY A 385 14.90 -4.87 -4.75
N VAL A 386 13.92 -4.36 -5.50
CA VAL A 386 14.02 -3.06 -6.18
C VAL A 386 12.80 -2.22 -5.84
N LYS A 387 13.01 -0.94 -5.52
CA LYS A 387 11.93 0.04 -5.41
C LYS A 387 11.88 0.87 -6.68
N LEU A 388 10.76 0.83 -7.40
CA LEU A 388 10.56 1.49 -8.69
C LEU A 388 9.41 2.50 -8.63
N ASN A 389 9.50 3.58 -9.41
CA ASN A 389 8.39 4.49 -9.64
C ASN A 389 7.37 3.85 -10.59
N SER A 390 6.07 4.05 -10.33
CA SER A 390 4.98 3.68 -11.22
C SER A 390 4.91 4.62 -12.43
N ALA A 391 5.22 5.89 -12.18
CA ALA A 391 5.39 6.95 -13.16
C ALA A 391 6.04 8.17 -12.45
N ASP A 392 6.61 9.08 -13.23
CA ASP A 392 7.08 10.39 -12.74
C ASP A 392 5.93 11.39 -12.57
N PHE A 393 4.73 11.09 -13.09
CA PHE A 393 3.57 11.99 -13.15
C PHE A 393 3.86 13.34 -13.81
N GLN A 394 4.80 13.33 -14.75
CA GLN A 394 5.18 14.46 -15.59
C GLN A 394 5.04 14.06 -17.06
N ARG A 395 4.54 14.98 -17.89
CA ARG A 395 4.35 14.71 -19.32
C ARG A 395 5.72 14.44 -19.97
N GLY A 396 5.85 13.28 -20.62
CA GLY A 396 7.09 12.85 -21.26
C GLY A 396 8.14 12.28 -20.30
N GLY A 397 7.78 11.99 -19.04
CA GLY A 397 8.65 11.29 -18.08
C GLY A 397 8.49 9.77 -18.11
N PHE A 398 9.09 9.11 -17.12
CA PHE A 398 8.94 7.66 -16.92
C PHE A 398 7.47 7.34 -16.71
N ASP A 399 6.94 6.41 -17.51
CA ASP A 399 5.54 6.04 -17.52
C ASP A 399 5.31 4.58 -17.11
N VAL A 400 4.05 4.16 -17.17
CA VAL A 400 3.64 2.82 -16.75
C VAL A 400 4.18 1.72 -17.68
N ALA A 401 4.29 2.01 -18.98
CA ALA A 401 4.81 1.05 -19.95
C ALA A 401 6.33 0.88 -19.78
N ASP A 402 7.04 1.98 -19.54
CA ASP A 402 8.45 1.96 -19.13
C ASP A 402 8.64 1.15 -17.85
N ALA A 403 7.79 1.35 -16.83
CA ALA A 403 7.83 0.60 -15.57
C ALA A 403 7.63 -0.90 -15.79
N ALA A 404 6.62 -1.30 -16.57
CA ALA A 404 6.33 -2.70 -16.90
C ALA A 404 7.49 -3.36 -17.64
N ALA A 405 8.08 -2.68 -18.63
CA ALA A 405 9.23 -3.18 -19.38
C ALA A 405 10.47 -3.32 -18.49
N VAL A 406 10.74 -2.37 -17.58
CA VAL A 406 11.83 -2.49 -16.61
C VAL A 406 11.60 -3.66 -15.67
N VAL A 407 10.38 -3.87 -15.16
CA VAL A 407 10.04 -5.03 -14.31
C VAL A 407 10.30 -6.35 -15.04
N GLN A 408 9.94 -6.47 -16.31
CA GLN A 408 10.24 -7.66 -17.11
C GLN A 408 11.76 -7.87 -17.25
N MET A 409 12.54 -6.82 -17.52
CA MET A 409 14.00 -6.92 -17.60
C MET A 409 14.62 -7.40 -16.28
N LEU A 410 14.12 -6.91 -15.14
CA LEU A 410 14.55 -7.32 -13.80
C LEU A 410 14.25 -8.80 -13.51
N GLY A 411 13.21 -9.36 -14.13
CA GLY A 411 12.83 -10.77 -13.98
C GLY A 411 13.92 -11.77 -14.31
N THR A 412 14.79 -11.42 -15.25
CA THR A 412 15.90 -12.28 -15.66
C THR A 412 17.12 -12.17 -14.74
N LEU A 413 17.12 -11.24 -13.78
CA LEU A 413 18.27 -10.90 -12.93
C LEU A 413 18.13 -11.41 -11.49
N GLY A 414 17.10 -12.20 -11.19
CA GLY A 414 16.89 -12.78 -9.87
C GLY A 414 16.50 -11.76 -8.80
N VAL A 415 15.60 -10.83 -9.13
CA VAL A 415 14.98 -9.92 -8.14
C VAL A 415 13.87 -10.66 -7.38
N ASP A 416 13.93 -10.64 -6.05
CA ASP A 416 12.99 -11.34 -5.18
C ASP A 416 11.67 -10.59 -4.97
N LEU A 417 11.68 -9.26 -5.06
CA LEU A 417 10.50 -8.42 -4.84
C LEU A 417 10.67 -7.05 -5.51
N VAL A 418 9.65 -6.60 -6.23
CA VAL A 418 9.59 -5.20 -6.70
C VAL A 418 8.58 -4.42 -5.87
N GLU A 419 9.04 -3.41 -5.16
CA GLU A 419 8.17 -2.41 -4.55
C GLU A 419 7.86 -1.32 -5.56
N VAL A 420 6.58 -1.16 -5.87
CA VAL A 420 6.13 -0.03 -6.66
C VAL A 420 5.62 1.08 -5.75
N SER A 421 6.22 2.26 -5.93
CA SER A 421 5.74 3.53 -5.39
C SER A 421 5.50 4.51 -6.53
N GLY A 422 5.17 5.77 -6.27
CA GLY A 422 5.01 6.74 -7.35
C GLY A 422 5.43 8.14 -6.91
N GLY A 423 6.04 8.93 -7.80
CA GLY A 423 6.37 10.35 -7.59
C GLY A 423 7.87 10.66 -7.41
N SER A 424 8.17 11.94 -7.14
CA SER A 424 9.49 12.53 -6.86
C SER A 424 9.35 13.76 -5.96
N TYR A 425 10.43 14.48 -5.62
CA TYR A 425 10.27 15.77 -4.92
C TYR A 425 9.48 16.79 -5.77
N GLU A 426 9.62 16.74 -7.09
CA GLU A 426 8.93 17.63 -8.05
C GLU A 426 7.45 17.26 -8.22
N SER A 427 7.09 16.01 -7.93
CA SER A 427 5.71 15.51 -7.96
C SER A 427 5.52 14.46 -6.86
N PRO A 428 5.25 14.86 -5.60
CA PRO A 428 5.30 13.97 -4.43
C PRO A 428 4.06 13.06 -4.31
N ALA A 429 3.78 12.30 -5.37
CA ALA A 429 2.67 11.37 -5.45
C ALA A 429 2.68 10.32 -4.32
N MET A 430 3.87 9.92 -3.83
CA MET A 430 4.05 8.98 -2.73
C MET A 430 3.55 9.50 -1.37
N GLN A 431 3.36 10.82 -1.23
CA GLN A 431 2.76 11.42 -0.04
C GLN A 431 1.24 11.59 -0.17
N GLY A 432 0.68 11.12 -1.29
CA GLY A 432 -0.72 11.25 -1.64
C GLY A 432 -1.10 12.60 -2.24
N GLN A 433 -0.14 13.39 -2.74
CA GLN A 433 -0.42 14.66 -3.40
C GLN A 433 0.05 14.62 -4.86
N THR A 434 -0.87 14.41 -5.80
CA THR A 434 -0.68 14.68 -7.23
C THR A 434 -1.49 15.92 -7.62
N ARG A 435 -1.14 16.56 -8.75
CA ARG A 435 -1.98 17.61 -9.37
C ARG A 435 -3.35 16.99 -9.69
N ASP A 436 -4.40 17.52 -9.06
CA ASP A 436 -5.80 17.45 -9.50
C ASP A 436 -6.54 16.09 -9.56
N GLN A 437 -6.22 15.10 -8.71
CA GLN A 437 -7.09 13.92 -8.56
C GLN A 437 -7.58 13.67 -7.12
N ARG A 438 -8.85 13.29 -7.00
CA ARG A 438 -9.50 12.92 -5.73
C ARG A 438 -8.84 11.64 -5.19
N THR A 439 -8.78 11.48 -3.86
CA THR A 439 -8.16 10.32 -3.18
C THR A 439 -8.61 8.96 -3.73
N LEU A 440 -9.88 8.85 -4.14
CA LEU A 440 -10.45 7.63 -4.73
C LEU A 440 -9.89 7.30 -6.12
N ASP A 441 -9.65 8.32 -6.97
CA ASP A 441 -9.07 8.13 -8.30
C ASP A 441 -7.62 7.66 -8.21
N ARG A 442 -6.91 8.08 -7.14
CA ARG A 442 -5.53 7.68 -6.84
C ARG A 442 -5.42 6.23 -6.38
N GLU A 443 -6.28 5.81 -5.45
CA GLU A 443 -6.34 4.40 -5.04
C GLU A 443 -6.71 3.50 -6.24
N ALA A 444 -7.67 3.94 -7.07
CA ALA A 444 -8.00 3.26 -8.31
C ALA A 444 -6.86 3.26 -9.33
N TYR A 445 -6.04 4.31 -9.41
CA TYR A 445 -4.84 4.35 -10.26
C TYR A 445 -3.79 3.35 -9.79
N PHE A 446 -3.41 3.36 -8.50
CA PHE A 446 -2.43 2.41 -7.98
C PHE A 446 -2.90 0.95 -8.13
N LEU A 447 -4.19 0.67 -7.93
CA LEU A 447 -4.75 -0.67 -8.13
C LEU A 447 -4.78 -1.08 -9.61
N ARG A 448 -5.10 -0.17 -10.54
CA ARG A 448 -5.03 -0.48 -11.99
C ARG A 448 -3.61 -0.73 -12.44
N PHE A 449 -2.69 0.14 -12.04
CA PHE A 449 -1.27 -0.02 -12.31
C PHE A 449 -0.71 -1.34 -11.73
N ALA A 450 -1.06 -1.64 -10.47
CA ALA A 450 -0.70 -2.89 -9.81
C ALA A 450 -1.15 -4.09 -10.64
N LYS A 451 -2.38 -4.06 -11.17
CA LYS A 451 -2.91 -5.10 -12.04
C LYS A 451 -2.13 -5.22 -13.36
N GLU A 452 -1.84 -4.10 -14.02
CA GLU A 452 -1.09 -4.08 -15.29
C GLU A 452 0.33 -4.64 -15.13
N ILE A 453 1.04 -4.28 -14.04
CA ILE A 453 2.38 -4.84 -13.79
C ILE A 453 2.31 -6.29 -13.33
N ASN A 454 1.29 -6.67 -12.55
CA ASN A 454 1.14 -8.04 -12.08
C ASN A 454 0.98 -9.06 -13.22
N GLU A 455 0.41 -8.65 -14.35
CA GLU A 455 0.31 -9.51 -15.54
C GLU A 455 1.67 -9.83 -16.18
N VAL A 456 2.71 -9.02 -15.90
CA VAL A 456 4.04 -9.16 -16.53
C VAL A 456 5.18 -9.42 -15.55
N ALA A 457 4.94 -9.27 -14.24
CA ALA A 457 5.97 -9.43 -13.21
C ALA A 457 6.23 -10.91 -12.93
N PRO A 458 7.46 -11.42 -13.15
CA PRO A 458 7.79 -12.80 -12.81
C PRO A 458 8.16 -13.00 -11.33
N MET A 459 8.30 -11.90 -10.58
CA MET A 459 8.58 -11.88 -9.15
C MET A 459 7.41 -11.24 -8.38
N PRO A 460 7.30 -11.51 -7.07
CA PRO A 460 6.31 -10.86 -6.23
C PRO A 460 6.33 -9.33 -6.30
N LEU A 461 5.15 -8.72 -6.18
CA LEU A 461 4.99 -7.27 -6.14
C LEU A 461 4.62 -6.77 -4.75
N MET A 462 5.19 -5.63 -4.38
CA MET A 462 4.84 -4.87 -3.19
C MET A 462 4.27 -3.50 -3.58
N VAL A 463 3.18 -3.07 -2.94
CA VAL A 463 2.64 -1.71 -3.11
C VAL A 463 2.64 -0.97 -1.78
N THR A 464 3.12 0.27 -1.81
CA THR A 464 3.14 1.18 -0.67
C THR A 464 2.39 2.47 -0.97
N GLY A 465 1.51 2.89 -0.05
CA GLY A 465 0.90 4.22 -0.10
C GLY A 465 -0.47 4.30 0.57
N GLY A 466 -0.56 5.03 1.70
CA GLY A 466 -1.84 5.34 2.35
C GLY A 466 -2.57 4.16 3.03
N ILE A 467 -1.97 2.97 3.06
CA ILE A 467 -2.55 1.79 3.71
C ILE A 467 -2.51 1.98 5.23
N THR A 468 -3.70 2.11 5.83
CA THR A 468 -3.89 2.32 7.28
C THR A 468 -4.86 1.33 7.91
N ARG A 469 -5.55 0.52 7.10
CA ARG A 469 -6.62 -0.40 7.51
C ARG A 469 -6.35 -1.79 6.97
N ARG A 470 -6.67 -2.82 7.77
CA ARG A 470 -6.56 -4.22 7.36
C ARG A 470 -7.38 -4.50 6.10
N HIS A 471 -8.64 -4.06 6.07
CA HIS A 471 -9.50 -4.21 4.90
C HIS A 471 -8.89 -3.66 3.60
N THR A 472 -8.24 -2.48 3.67
CA THR A 472 -7.56 -1.90 2.49
C THR A 472 -6.37 -2.75 2.06
N ALA A 473 -5.60 -3.26 3.03
CA ALA A 473 -4.48 -4.16 2.74
C ALA A 473 -4.95 -5.48 2.10
N GLU A 474 -5.99 -6.11 2.66
CA GLU A 474 -6.57 -7.34 2.10
C GLU A 474 -7.08 -7.11 0.68
N ARG A 475 -7.75 -5.98 0.40
CA ARG A 475 -8.17 -5.62 -0.97
C ARG A 475 -7.01 -5.46 -1.96
N VAL A 476 -5.86 -4.96 -1.51
CA VAL A 476 -4.66 -4.86 -2.35
C VAL A 476 -4.14 -6.25 -2.67
N LEU A 477 -4.09 -7.15 -1.68
CA LEU A 477 -3.67 -8.54 -1.90
C LEU A 477 -4.62 -9.29 -2.84
N GLU A 478 -5.93 -9.10 -2.64
CA GLU A 478 -6.97 -9.67 -3.50
C GLU A 478 -6.91 -9.16 -4.95
N ALA A 479 -6.31 -7.99 -5.19
CA ALA A 479 -6.10 -7.45 -6.52
C ALA A 479 -4.89 -8.05 -7.24
N GLY A 480 -4.19 -9.00 -6.62
CA GLY A 480 -3.03 -9.70 -7.19
C GLY A 480 -1.68 -9.16 -6.72
N ILE A 481 -1.63 -8.23 -5.76
CA ILE A 481 -0.37 -7.78 -5.16
C ILE A 481 0.06 -8.75 -4.05
N ASP A 482 1.35 -9.04 -3.94
CA ASP A 482 1.83 -10.05 -3.00
C ASP A 482 2.10 -9.52 -1.60
N VAL A 483 2.54 -8.26 -1.50
CA VAL A 483 2.97 -7.63 -0.24
C VAL A 483 2.40 -6.22 -0.12
N VAL A 484 1.90 -5.87 1.05
CA VAL A 484 1.46 -4.50 1.38
C VAL A 484 2.53 -3.77 2.19
N GLY A 485 2.94 -2.61 1.69
CA GLY A 485 3.86 -1.71 2.37
C GLY A 485 3.16 -0.66 3.21
N ILE A 486 3.56 -0.57 4.47
CA ILE A 486 3.03 0.39 5.43
C ILE A 486 4.16 1.29 5.94
N GLY A 487 4.04 2.60 5.68
CA GLY A 487 4.94 3.63 6.18
C GLY A 487 4.33 4.37 7.39
N THR A 488 3.76 5.55 7.14
CA THR A 488 3.25 6.50 8.15
C THR A 488 2.45 5.87 9.29
N ALA A 489 1.58 4.89 9.01
CA ALA A 489 0.78 4.23 10.04
C ALA A 489 1.64 3.53 11.12
N LEU A 490 2.76 2.91 10.73
CA LEU A 490 3.69 2.25 11.65
C LEU A 490 4.57 3.22 12.43
N SER A 491 4.65 4.49 12.02
CA SER A 491 5.27 5.53 12.87
C SER A 491 4.38 5.91 14.05
N VAL A 492 3.07 5.73 13.91
CA VAL A 492 2.07 6.06 14.94
C VAL A 492 1.71 4.84 15.79
N MET A 493 1.61 3.68 15.15
CA MET A 493 1.21 2.42 15.78
C MET A 493 2.14 1.29 15.28
N PRO A 494 3.32 1.12 15.88
CA PRO A 494 4.31 0.14 15.44
C PRO A 494 3.83 -1.32 15.51
N ASP A 495 2.89 -1.62 16.41
CA ASP A 495 2.27 -2.92 16.64
C ASP A 495 0.96 -3.13 15.87
N LEU A 496 0.69 -2.31 14.84
CA LEU A 496 -0.52 -2.39 14.02
C LEU A 496 -0.78 -3.79 13.44
N PRO A 497 0.22 -4.53 12.90
CA PRO A 497 -0.01 -5.89 12.40
C PRO A 497 -0.52 -6.86 13.48
N ASN A 498 0.08 -6.84 14.68
CA ASN A 498 -0.40 -7.64 15.80
C ASN A 498 -1.82 -7.26 16.21
N ARG A 499 -2.16 -5.98 16.20
CA ARG A 499 -3.53 -5.51 16.47
C ARG A 499 -4.50 -5.99 15.40
N TRP A 500 -4.10 -5.99 14.12
CA TRP A 500 -4.92 -6.50 13.02
C TRP A 500 -5.21 -7.99 13.11
N ARG A 501 -4.37 -8.79 13.78
CA ARG A 501 -4.68 -10.19 14.07
C ARG A 501 -5.88 -10.35 15.02
N ILE A 502 -6.06 -9.39 15.93
CA ILE A 502 -7.08 -9.43 16.98
C ILE A 502 -8.35 -8.66 16.57
N ALA A 503 -8.20 -7.48 15.93
CA ALA A 503 -9.31 -6.59 15.60
C ALA A 503 -9.08 -5.81 14.29
N GLU A 504 -10.03 -5.91 13.35
CA GLU A 504 -9.95 -5.31 12.01
C GLU A 504 -10.10 -3.78 12.01
N ALA A 505 -10.83 -3.20 12.97
CA ALA A 505 -11.22 -1.79 12.96
C ALA A 505 -10.09 -0.80 13.30
N MET A 506 -8.89 -1.26 13.65
CA MET A 506 -7.80 -0.38 14.09
C MET A 506 -7.14 0.33 12.89
N ALA A 507 -7.22 1.66 12.91
CA ALA A 507 -6.62 2.53 11.91
C ALA A 507 -6.01 3.77 12.58
N PRO A 508 -4.67 3.91 12.61
CA PRO A 508 -4.04 5.09 13.19
C PRO A 508 -4.34 6.34 12.36
N GLN A 509 -4.53 7.47 13.03
CA GLN A 509 -4.72 8.77 12.39
C GLN A 509 -3.60 9.73 12.79
N MET A 510 -3.08 10.44 11.79
CA MET A 510 -2.18 11.57 11.98
C MET A 510 -2.85 12.82 11.41
N PRO A 511 -2.95 13.92 12.18
CA PRO A 511 -3.53 15.16 11.67
C PRO A 511 -2.74 15.70 10.48
N GLU A 512 -3.44 16.04 9.40
CA GLU A 512 -2.83 16.68 8.23
C GLU A 512 -2.42 18.12 8.55
N PRO A 513 -1.21 18.56 8.17
CA PRO A 513 -0.83 19.97 8.19
C PRO A 513 -1.76 20.82 7.33
N ARG A 514 -1.84 22.12 7.64
CA ARG A 514 -2.72 23.10 6.96
C ARG A 514 -1.93 24.31 6.43
N PHE A 515 -0.76 24.07 5.83
CA PHE A 515 0.03 25.13 5.20
C PHE A 515 -0.47 25.40 3.77
N LYS A 516 -0.50 26.68 3.36
CA LYS A 516 -0.92 27.07 2.00
C LYS A 516 0.08 26.62 0.93
N ASP A 517 1.38 26.68 1.24
CA ASP A 517 2.44 26.19 0.37
C ASP A 517 2.48 24.66 0.44
N LYS A 518 2.31 24.01 -0.72
CA LYS A 518 2.22 22.54 -0.83
C LYS A 518 3.54 21.85 -0.44
N ALA A 519 4.68 22.44 -0.74
CA ALA A 519 5.99 21.88 -0.40
C ALA A 519 6.23 21.95 1.11
N ILE A 520 5.87 23.06 1.75
CA ILE A 520 5.92 23.19 3.22
C ILE A 520 4.94 22.22 3.88
N ASN A 521 3.73 22.07 3.33
CA ASN A 521 2.74 21.14 3.85
C ASN A 521 3.23 19.68 3.80
N SER A 522 3.85 19.31 2.68
CA SER A 522 4.46 17.99 2.45
C SER A 522 5.63 17.73 3.42
N LEU A 523 6.54 18.70 3.55
CA LEU A 523 7.65 18.65 4.50
C LEU A 523 7.15 18.50 5.94
N ALA A 524 6.14 19.29 6.34
CA ALA A 524 5.59 19.23 7.68
C ALA A 524 5.04 17.84 8.03
N LYS A 525 4.40 17.17 7.07
CA LYS A 525 3.90 15.80 7.23
C LYS A 525 5.03 14.80 7.45
N LEU A 526 6.09 14.88 6.64
CA LEU A 526 7.29 14.04 6.82
C LEU A 526 7.93 14.26 8.19
N VAL A 527 8.03 15.52 8.61
CA VAL A 527 8.64 15.87 9.90
C VAL A 527 7.79 15.39 11.09
N GLN A 528 6.45 15.38 10.98
CA GLN A 528 5.58 14.77 11.99
C GLN A 528 5.81 13.24 12.09
N VAL A 529 6.01 12.56 10.96
CA VAL A 529 6.39 11.13 10.95
C VAL A 529 7.73 10.94 11.65
N LYS A 530 8.77 11.66 11.20
CA LYS A 530 10.12 11.61 11.76
C LYS A 530 10.13 11.89 13.27
N TYR A 531 9.33 12.85 13.73
CA TYR A 531 9.16 13.12 15.16
C TYR A 531 8.69 11.89 15.94
N ASN A 532 7.72 11.14 15.42
CA ASN A 532 7.28 9.90 16.07
C ASN A 532 8.35 8.81 16.02
N LEU A 533 9.11 8.69 14.93
CA LEU A 533 10.24 7.76 14.83
C LEU A 533 11.28 8.05 15.91
N HIS A 534 11.66 9.32 16.09
CA HIS A 534 12.60 9.73 17.15
C HIS A 534 12.07 9.43 18.55
N ARG A 535 10.76 9.58 18.78
CA ARG A 535 10.16 9.21 20.07
C ARG A 535 10.25 7.72 20.34
N ILE A 536 9.93 6.87 19.36
CA ILE A 536 10.05 5.41 19.51
C ILE A 536 11.51 5.03 19.74
N ALA A 537 12.43 5.63 18.99
CA ALA A 537 13.87 5.44 19.13
C ALA A 537 14.38 5.83 20.55
N ASP A 538 13.75 6.84 21.16
CA ASP A 538 13.99 7.24 22.55
C ASP A 538 13.26 6.37 23.59
N GLY A 539 12.53 5.32 23.19
CA GLY A 539 11.73 4.46 24.07
C GLY A 539 10.43 5.09 24.56
N LYS A 540 9.96 6.15 23.90
CA LYS A 540 8.72 6.87 24.24
C LYS A 540 7.60 6.45 23.30
N ARG A 541 6.36 6.51 23.79
CA ARG A 541 5.17 6.31 22.94
C ARG A 541 5.08 7.38 21.86
N PRO A 542 4.63 7.05 20.63
CA PRO A 542 4.33 8.04 19.59
C PRO A 542 3.36 9.12 20.08
N GLN A 543 3.45 10.31 19.49
CA GLN A 543 2.57 11.44 19.78
C GLN A 543 2.01 12.00 18.45
N PRO A 544 0.96 11.38 17.89
CA PRO A 544 0.46 11.71 16.55
C PRO A 544 -0.08 13.13 16.42
N ARG A 545 -0.54 13.73 17.53
CA ARG A 545 -1.12 15.08 17.58
C ARG A 545 -0.11 16.20 17.81
N ILE A 546 1.17 15.97 17.51
CA ILE A 546 2.20 17.02 17.56
C ILE A 546 1.82 18.17 16.59
N SER A 547 1.97 19.41 17.05
CA SER A 547 1.79 20.59 16.19
C SER A 547 2.83 20.56 15.06
N ALA A 548 2.37 20.73 13.81
CA ALA A 548 3.24 20.73 12.63
C ALA A 548 4.33 21.81 12.70
N VAL A 549 4.01 22.99 13.23
CA VAL A 549 4.99 24.08 13.45
C VAL A 549 6.05 23.66 14.46
N ARG A 550 5.63 23.05 15.58
CA ARG A 550 6.57 22.58 16.61
C ARG A 550 7.47 21.47 16.07
N ALA A 551 6.92 20.56 15.28
CA ALA A 551 7.68 19.49 14.66
C ALA A 551 8.75 20.05 13.71
N LEU A 552 8.39 21.01 12.83
CA LEU A 552 9.33 21.72 11.95
C LEU A 552 10.45 22.43 12.71
N LEU A 553 10.14 23.12 13.81
CA LEU A 553 11.15 23.82 14.62
C LEU A 553 12.15 22.85 15.26
N ILE A 554 11.67 21.74 15.82
CA ILE A 554 12.53 20.70 16.41
C ILE A 554 13.46 20.13 15.33
N ASP A 555 12.89 19.86 14.15
CA ASP A 555 13.63 19.27 13.05
C ASP A 555 14.74 20.18 12.52
N GLN A 556 14.42 21.46 12.33
CA GLN A 556 15.39 22.45 11.88
C GLN A 556 16.60 22.56 12.83
N VAL A 557 16.37 22.46 14.15
CA VAL A 557 17.46 22.46 15.14
C VAL A 557 18.34 21.22 15.01
N HIS A 558 17.73 20.03 14.85
CA HIS A 558 18.46 18.79 14.63
C HIS A 558 19.26 18.83 13.32
N GLU A 559 18.64 19.26 12.22
CA GLU A 559 19.27 19.36 10.91
C GLU A 559 20.51 20.28 10.93
N GLN A 560 20.40 21.45 11.55
CA GLN A 560 21.54 22.38 11.69
C GLN A 560 22.70 21.79 12.49
N ARG A 561 22.39 21.07 13.58
CA ARG A 561 23.41 20.39 14.40
C ARG A 561 24.10 19.29 13.59
N ASN A 562 23.32 18.44 12.94
CA ASN A 562 23.82 17.30 12.16
C ASN A 562 24.64 17.79 10.96
N LEU A 563 24.22 18.88 10.29
CA LEU A 563 24.97 19.48 9.19
C LEU A 563 26.37 19.95 9.61
N ARG A 564 26.51 20.53 10.81
CA ARG A 564 27.83 20.91 11.34
C ARG A 564 28.71 19.69 11.62
N GLN A 565 28.11 18.60 12.11
CA GLN A 565 28.84 17.35 12.37
C GLN A 565 29.28 16.69 11.07
N TYR A 566 28.38 16.57 10.09
CA TYR A 566 28.67 16.00 8.78
C TYR A 566 29.79 16.75 8.06
N ARG A 567 29.79 18.09 8.07
CA ARG A 567 30.88 18.89 7.47
C ARG A 567 32.24 18.55 8.08
N ARG A 568 32.35 18.58 9.41
CA ARG A 568 33.60 18.27 10.12
C ARG A 568 34.05 16.85 9.83
N TRP A 569 33.12 15.89 9.87
CA TRP A 569 33.43 14.49 9.63
C TRP A 569 33.90 14.23 8.19
N LEU A 570 33.26 14.85 7.21
CA LEU A 570 33.64 14.70 5.81
C LEU A 570 35.04 15.29 5.56
N GLU A 571 35.33 16.46 6.13
CA GLU A 571 36.66 17.08 6.08
C GLU A 571 37.73 16.15 6.67
N THR A 572 37.48 15.56 7.85
CA THR A 572 38.43 14.62 8.48
C THR A 572 38.60 13.29 7.73
N ARG A 573 37.65 12.94 6.85
CA ARG A 573 37.66 11.69 6.09
C ARG A 573 38.30 11.85 4.70
N MET A 574 38.35 13.08 4.20
CA MET A 574 38.98 13.43 2.92
C MET A 574 40.45 13.84 3.06
N HIS A 575 40.91 14.06 4.30
CA HIS A 575 42.31 14.22 4.69
C HIS A 575 42.82 12.94 5.35
#